data_AF-A0A1G7RZE1-F1
#
_entry.id   AF-A0A1G7RZE1-F1
#
_cell.length_a   1.000
_cell.length_b   1.000
_cell.length_c   1.000
_cell.angle_alpha   90.00
_cell.angle_beta   90.00
_cell.angle_gamma   90.00
#
_symmetry.space_group_name_H-M   'P 1'
#
loop_
_entity.id
_entity.type
_entity.pdbx_description
1 polymer ?
#
loop_
_entity_poly.entity_id
_entity_poly.type
_entity_poly.pdbx_seq_one_letter_code
_entity_poly.pdbx_strand_id
1 'polypeptide(L)'
;MPETPIHQGRDSPQRFCADFARELSTRGTSVREAAEKSGWSKSAIGNARTGPRLPRRELVVDVLSAIGLSEAEVGDWTLRHAALTLGATDPAPPQPQAPPASRRPLVLVAIGSALVGAVLAALVTALVLRPDPAPVPPAVAAVVTIQNKVALGATDLVEDSGPAYLSSRPEPFCGRNGCKLDGTDVTSGILLPAVCTVTGAEMWNYNLDSPAADNPNRARSSLWYRLTWPDWRAGYLSEVYLDPASRGGLGLPACAAP
;
A
#
# COMPACT_ATOMS: atom_id res chain seq x y z
N MET A 1 -8.65 -47.73 -12.50
CA MET A 1 -8.98 -46.31 -12.34
C MET A 1 -8.55 -45.92 -10.94
N PRO A 2 -7.52 -45.08 -10.75
CA PRO A 2 -7.10 -44.68 -9.42
C PRO A 2 -8.08 -43.63 -8.89
N GLU A 3 -8.78 -43.96 -7.81
CA GLU A 3 -9.57 -43.00 -7.02
C GLU A 3 -8.62 -41.99 -6.36
N THR A 4 -8.72 -40.74 -6.77
CA THR A 4 -7.99 -39.63 -6.13
C THR A 4 -8.58 -39.38 -4.74
N PRO A 5 -7.77 -39.32 -3.67
CA PRO A 5 -8.28 -39.07 -2.33
C PRO A 5 -8.93 -37.68 -2.27
N ILE A 6 -10.22 -37.62 -1.90
CA ILE A 6 -10.92 -36.36 -1.62
C ILE A 6 -10.33 -35.78 -0.34
N HIS A 7 -9.38 -34.86 -0.50
CA HIS A 7 -8.69 -34.22 0.60
C HIS A 7 -9.61 -33.15 1.24
N GLN A 8 -10.47 -33.55 2.18
CA GLN A 8 -11.46 -32.73 2.92
C GLN A 8 -10.87 -31.61 3.82
N GLY A 9 -9.68 -31.09 3.52
CA GLY A 9 -9.19 -29.88 4.19
C GLY A 9 -9.84 -28.65 3.55
N ARG A 10 -10.32 -27.69 4.36
CA ARG A 10 -10.72 -26.36 3.86
C ARG A 10 -9.56 -25.78 3.04
N ASP A 11 -9.89 -25.22 1.87
CA ASP A 11 -8.91 -24.50 1.06
C ASP A 11 -8.51 -23.21 1.80
N SER A 12 -7.27 -22.76 1.63
CA SER A 12 -6.76 -21.50 2.21
C SER A 12 -5.80 -20.83 1.24
N PRO A 13 -5.56 -19.50 1.32
CA PRO A 13 -4.58 -18.83 0.47
C PRO A 13 -3.19 -19.48 0.54
N GLN A 14 -2.74 -19.89 1.73
CA GLN A 14 -1.44 -20.53 1.91
C GLN A 14 -1.39 -21.91 1.23
N ARG A 15 -2.47 -22.68 1.33
CA ARG A 15 -2.56 -23.99 0.67
C ARG A 15 -2.64 -23.83 -0.84
N PHE A 16 -3.37 -22.85 -1.34
CA PHE A 16 -3.44 -22.52 -2.76
C PHE A 16 -2.05 -22.18 -3.33
N CYS A 17 -1.27 -21.31 -2.64
CA CYS A 17 0.10 -20.99 -3.04
C CYS A 17 1.02 -22.22 -3.01
N ALA A 18 0.93 -23.04 -1.96
CA ALA A 18 1.72 -24.26 -1.83
C ALA A 18 1.40 -25.28 -2.93
N ASP A 19 0.12 -25.45 -3.25
CA ASP A 19 -0.33 -26.30 -4.34
C ASP A 19 0.20 -25.77 -5.68
N PHE A 20 0.15 -24.45 -5.90
CA PHE A 20 0.63 -23.83 -7.15
C PHE A 20 2.14 -24.05 -7.30
N ALA A 21 2.91 -23.89 -6.22
CA ALA A 21 4.33 -24.19 -6.20
C ALA A 21 4.63 -25.68 -6.45
N ARG A 22 3.79 -26.57 -5.94
CA ARG A 22 3.90 -28.02 -6.16
C ARG A 22 3.61 -28.38 -7.61
N GLU A 23 2.61 -27.77 -8.24
CA GLU A 23 2.27 -28.02 -9.65
C GLU A 23 3.44 -27.70 -10.59
N LEU A 24 4.08 -26.54 -10.40
CA LEU A 24 5.31 -26.19 -11.12
C LEU A 24 6.42 -27.24 -10.92
N SER A 25 6.56 -27.73 -9.70
CA SER A 25 7.62 -28.68 -9.33
C SER A 25 7.36 -30.07 -9.92
N THR A 26 6.11 -30.56 -9.89
CA THR A 26 5.68 -31.83 -10.50
C THR A 26 5.96 -31.85 -12.00
N ARG A 27 5.80 -30.70 -12.67
CA ARG A 27 6.07 -30.54 -14.11
C ARG A 27 7.54 -30.23 -14.43
N GLY A 28 8.41 -30.21 -13.41
CA GLY A 28 9.83 -29.88 -13.59
C GLY A 28 10.09 -28.46 -14.11
N THR A 29 9.10 -27.56 -14.02
CA THR A 29 9.19 -26.21 -14.58
C THR A 29 9.82 -25.26 -13.58
N SER A 30 10.96 -24.67 -13.95
CA SER A 30 11.60 -23.64 -13.12
C SER A 30 10.85 -22.30 -13.16
N VAL A 31 11.02 -21.44 -12.15
CA VAL A 31 10.43 -20.08 -12.15
C VAL A 31 10.87 -19.26 -13.37
N ARG A 32 12.13 -19.43 -13.80
CA ARG A 32 12.66 -18.76 -15.00
C ARG A 32 11.92 -19.21 -16.24
N GLU A 33 11.75 -20.51 -16.41
CA GLU A 33 11.05 -21.08 -17.56
C GLU A 33 9.56 -20.69 -17.58
N ALA A 34 8.89 -20.74 -16.43
CA ALA A 34 7.51 -20.29 -16.29
C ALA A 34 7.35 -18.81 -16.65
N ALA A 35 8.30 -17.95 -16.24
CA ALA A 35 8.32 -16.54 -16.61
C ALA A 35 8.50 -16.33 -18.12
N GLU A 36 9.43 -17.07 -18.75
CA GLU A 36 9.69 -17.01 -20.19
C GLU A 36 8.47 -17.46 -21.01
N LYS A 37 7.76 -18.51 -20.58
CA LYS A 37 6.59 -19.03 -21.29
C LYS A 37 5.32 -18.21 -21.10
N SER A 38 5.11 -17.62 -19.93
CA SER A 38 3.88 -16.90 -19.58
C SER A 38 3.95 -15.38 -19.79
N GLY A 39 5.14 -14.81 -19.96
CA GLY A 39 5.35 -13.36 -20.04
C GLY A 39 5.32 -12.65 -18.67
N TRP A 40 5.06 -13.35 -17.57
CA TRP A 40 5.11 -12.80 -16.22
C TRP A 40 6.56 -12.71 -15.69
N SER A 41 6.83 -11.75 -14.81
CA SER A 41 8.16 -11.62 -14.20
C SER A 41 8.49 -12.76 -13.23
N LYS A 42 9.77 -13.10 -13.10
CA LYS A 42 10.26 -14.12 -12.14
C LYS A 42 9.85 -13.81 -10.71
N SER A 43 9.86 -12.52 -10.34
CA SER A 43 9.47 -12.05 -9.01
C SER A 43 7.96 -12.19 -8.77
N ALA A 44 7.10 -11.93 -9.77
CA ALA A 44 5.67 -12.14 -9.66
C ALA A 44 5.34 -13.63 -9.42
N ILE A 45 5.93 -14.54 -10.21
CA ILE A 45 5.75 -15.99 -10.04
C ILE A 45 6.35 -16.46 -8.71
N GLY A 46 7.53 -15.95 -8.32
CA GLY A 46 8.14 -16.24 -7.03
C GLY A 46 7.23 -15.89 -5.85
N ASN A 47 6.65 -14.69 -5.87
CA ASN A 47 5.70 -14.24 -4.85
C ASN A 47 4.42 -15.07 -4.85
N ALA A 48 3.92 -15.51 -6.01
CA ALA A 48 2.74 -16.37 -6.09
C ALA A 48 2.95 -17.76 -5.45
N ARG A 49 4.20 -18.25 -5.38
CA ARG A 49 4.55 -19.55 -4.79
C ARG A 49 4.66 -19.51 -3.26
N THR A 50 5.17 -18.40 -2.71
CA THR A 50 5.55 -18.32 -1.28
C THR A 50 4.82 -17.22 -0.52
N GLY A 51 4.02 -16.41 -1.20
CA GLY A 51 3.38 -15.23 -0.63
C GLY A 51 2.30 -15.59 0.41
N PRO A 52 2.10 -14.74 1.43
CA PRO A 52 1.06 -14.94 2.45
C PRO A 52 -0.35 -14.64 1.93
N ARG A 53 -0.48 -14.12 0.70
CA ARG A 53 -1.73 -13.70 0.07
C ARG A 53 -2.01 -14.53 -1.17
N LEU A 54 -3.30 -14.63 -1.49
CA LEU A 54 -3.77 -15.27 -2.71
C LEU A 54 -3.16 -14.55 -3.94
N PRO A 55 -2.55 -15.27 -4.90
CA PRO A 55 -2.00 -14.67 -6.10
C PRO A 55 -3.10 -14.09 -7.00
N ARG A 56 -2.74 -13.20 -7.94
CA ARG A 56 -3.67 -12.71 -8.95
C ARG A 56 -4.18 -13.86 -9.82
N ARG A 57 -5.47 -13.85 -10.16
CA ARG A 57 -6.10 -14.93 -10.93
C ARG A 57 -5.45 -15.07 -12.32
N GLU A 58 -5.23 -13.95 -12.99
CA GLU A 58 -4.67 -13.88 -14.34
C GLU A 58 -3.28 -14.53 -14.36
N LEU A 59 -2.43 -14.21 -13.39
CA LEU A 59 -1.11 -14.81 -13.24
C LEU A 59 -1.18 -16.34 -13.13
N VAL A 60 -2.09 -16.86 -12.31
CA VAL A 60 -2.24 -18.31 -12.12
C VAL A 60 -2.68 -18.97 -13.42
N VAL A 61 -3.70 -18.41 -14.08
CA VAL A 61 -4.24 -18.94 -15.35
C VAL A 61 -3.17 -18.93 -16.44
N ASP A 62 -2.49 -17.81 -16.64
CA ASP A 62 -1.49 -17.66 -17.70
C ASP A 62 -0.30 -18.61 -17.49
N VAL A 63 0.21 -18.67 -16.25
CA VAL A 63 1.35 -19.54 -15.93
C VAL A 63 0.98 -21.02 -16.08
N LEU A 64 -0.18 -21.45 -15.56
CA LEU A 64 -0.60 -22.85 -15.66
C LEU A 64 -0.91 -23.26 -17.10
N SER A 65 -1.54 -22.39 -17.88
CA SER A 65 -1.77 -22.66 -19.31
C SER A 65 -0.45 -22.74 -20.07
N ALA A 66 0.50 -21.84 -19.80
CA ALA A 66 1.79 -21.78 -20.48
C ALA A 66 2.70 -23.01 -20.19
N ILE A 67 2.52 -23.67 -19.04
CA ILE A 67 3.23 -24.92 -18.70
C ILE A 67 2.45 -26.18 -19.12
N GLY A 68 1.36 -26.01 -19.87
CA GLY A 68 0.61 -27.09 -20.51
C GLY A 68 -0.40 -27.80 -19.60
N LEU A 69 -0.99 -27.12 -18.61
CA LEU A 69 -2.22 -27.65 -18.00
C LEU A 69 -3.35 -27.57 -19.03
N SER A 70 -4.21 -28.58 -19.01
CA SER A 70 -5.43 -28.60 -19.81
C SER A 70 -6.40 -27.51 -19.33
N GLU A 71 -7.30 -27.08 -20.22
CA GLU A 71 -8.32 -26.09 -19.90
C GLU A 71 -9.20 -26.51 -18.71
N ALA A 72 -9.50 -27.81 -18.60
CA ALA A 72 -10.25 -28.35 -17.47
C ALA A 72 -9.49 -28.19 -16.14
N GLU A 73 -8.20 -28.54 -16.11
CA GLU A 73 -7.38 -28.36 -14.90
C GLU A 73 -7.28 -26.87 -14.53
N VAL A 74 -7.02 -25.98 -15.50
CA VAL A 74 -6.99 -24.52 -15.26
C VAL A 74 -8.35 -23.99 -14.77
N GLY A 75 -9.45 -24.58 -15.22
CA GLY A 75 -10.80 -24.33 -14.73
C GLY A 75 -10.95 -24.64 -13.23
N ASP A 76 -10.45 -25.79 -12.78
CA ASP A 76 -10.48 -26.17 -11.37
C ASP A 76 -9.68 -25.18 -10.49
N TRP A 77 -8.50 -24.75 -10.96
CA TRP A 77 -7.71 -23.70 -10.29
C TRP A 77 -8.47 -22.38 -10.17
N THR A 78 -9.18 -22.01 -11.23
CA THR A 78 -10.01 -20.80 -11.26
C THR A 78 -11.16 -20.87 -10.26
N LEU A 79 -11.85 -22.01 -10.18
CA LEU A 79 -12.95 -22.22 -9.23
C LEU A 79 -12.47 -22.14 -7.78
N ARG A 80 -11.33 -22.78 -7.47
CA ARG A 80 -10.69 -22.69 -6.15
C ARG A 80 -10.32 -21.25 -5.79
N HIS A 81 -9.73 -20.51 -6.73
CA HIS A 81 -9.37 -19.11 -6.54
C HIS A 81 -10.59 -18.23 -6.25
N ALA A 82 -11.68 -18.42 -7.01
CA ALA A 82 -12.93 -17.71 -6.81
C ALA A 82 -13.56 -18.02 -5.43
N ALA A 83 -13.55 -19.28 -5.01
CA ALA A 83 -14.05 -19.69 -3.70
C ALA A 83 -13.28 -19.01 -2.55
N LEU A 84 -11.96 -18.93 -2.65
CA LEU A 84 -11.11 -18.24 -1.67
C LEU A 84 -11.33 -16.71 -1.67
N THR A 85 -11.58 -16.13 -2.84
CA THR A 85 -11.88 -14.71 -2.97
C THR A 85 -13.23 -14.37 -2.32
N LEU A 86 -14.26 -15.20 -2.54
CA LEU A 86 -15.58 -15.03 -1.93
C LEU A 86 -15.56 -15.30 -0.41
N GLY A 87 -14.79 -16.30 0.06
CA GLY A 87 -14.65 -16.61 1.48
C GLY A 87 -13.82 -15.59 2.27
N ALA A 88 -12.95 -14.81 1.61
CA ALA A 88 -12.22 -13.71 2.24
C ALA A 88 -13.11 -12.48 2.53
N THR A 89 -14.33 -12.44 1.98
CA THR A 89 -15.29 -11.34 2.18
C THR A 89 -16.07 -11.44 3.50
N ASP A 90 -15.90 -12.50 4.29
CA ASP A 90 -16.41 -12.51 5.65
C ASP A 90 -15.60 -11.50 6.48
N PRO A 91 -16.24 -10.46 7.05
CA PRO A 91 -15.53 -9.47 7.86
C PRO A 91 -14.86 -10.22 9.01
N ALA A 92 -13.52 -10.16 9.05
CA ALA A 92 -12.76 -10.74 10.12
C ALA A 92 -13.36 -10.27 11.47
N PRO A 93 -13.68 -11.20 12.40
CA PRO A 93 -14.18 -10.79 13.70
C PRO A 93 -13.19 -9.79 14.31
N PRO A 94 -13.68 -8.67 14.87
CA PRO A 94 -12.81 -7.63 15.40
C PRO A 94 -11.84 -8.28 16.40
N GLN A 95 -10.54 -8.19 16.09
CA GLN A 95 -9.54 -8.68 17.03
C GLN A 95 -9.70 -7.91 18.35
N PRO A 96 -9.74 -8.60 19.50
CA PRO A 96 -9.83 -7.95 20.80
C PRO A 96 -8.67 -6.97 20.96
N GLN A 97 -8.96 -5.67 20.94
CA GLN A 97 -7.98 -4.65 21.24
C GLN A 97 -7.49 -4.88 22.67
N ALA A 98 -6.19 -5.09 22.82
CA ALA A 98 -5.58 -5.21 24.14
C ALA A 98 -5.88 -3.93 24.94
N PRO A 99 -6.38 -4.03 26.18
CA PRO A 99 -6.73 -2.86 26.96
C PRO A 99 -5.48 -2.03 27.27
N PRO A 100 -5.56 -0.68 27.21
CA PRO A 100 -4.47 0.16 27.67
C PRO A 100 -4.23 -0.08 29.15
N ALA A 101 -2.97 -0.32 29.51
CA ALA A 101 -2.54 -0.52 30.89
C ALA A 101 -2.94 0.70 31.75
N SER A 102 -3.90 0.48 32.65
CA SER A 102 -4.34 1.49 33.63
C SER A 102 -3.18 1.75 34.62
N ARG A 103 -2.65 2.98 34.62
CA ARG A 103 -1.80 3.44 35.72
C ARG A 103 -2.71 3.87 36.88
N ARG A 104 -2.53 3.22 38.03
CA ARG A 104 -3.24 3.52 39.28
C ARG A 104 -2.92 4.94 39.77
N PRO A 105 -3.87 5.62 40.44
CA PRO A 105 -3.65 6.90 41.09
C PRO A 105 -3.05 6.70 42.48
N LEU A 106 -2.22 7.64 42.93
CA LEU A 106 -1.91 7.79 44.35
C LEU A 106 -2.28 9.20 44.81
N VAL A 107 -3.07 9.18 45.88
CA VAL A 107 -3.74 10.28 46.58
C VAL A 107 -2.72 11.18 47.29
N LEU A 108 -3.02 12.48 47.37
CA LEU A 108 -2.81 13.24 48.61
C LEU A 108 -3.72 14.48 48.66
N VAL A 109 -4.63 14.43 49.62
CA VAL A 109 -5.49 15.52 50.09
C VAL A 109 -4.66 16.41 51.02
N ALA A 110 -4.79 17.74 50.91
CA ALA A 110 -5.17 18.64 52.01
C ALA A 110 -4.63 20.09 51.88
N ILE A 111 -5.58 21.03 51.97
CA ILE A 111 -5.50 22.35 52.63
C ILE A 111 -4.73 23.48 51.91
N GLY A 112 -5.50 24.47 51.44
CA GLY A 112 -4.99 25.76 50.96
C GLY A 112 -6.10 26.77 50.60
N SER A 113 -7.14 26.86 51.44
CA SER A 113 -8.41 27.57 51.17
C SER A 113 -8.32 29.11 51.32
N ALA A 114 -7.25 29.75 50.82
CA ALA A 114 -7.14 31.21 50.82
C ALA A 114 -6.54 31.81 49.53
N LEU A 115 -5.99 31.00 48.61
CA LEU A 115 -5.46 31.43 47.30
C LEU A 115 -6.41 31.15 46.12
N VAL A 116 -7.60 30.59 46.40
CA VAL A 116 -8.53 30.10 45.36
C VAL A 116 -9.31 31.24 44.69
N GLY A 117 -9.55 32.37 45.38
CA GLY A 117 -10.28 33.51 44.81
C GLY A 117 -9.50 34.27 43.73
N ALA A 118 -8.20 34.53 43.94
CA ALA A 118 -7.37 35.25 42.98
C ALA A 118 -6.95 34.36 41.78
N VAL A 119 -6.73 33.06 42.02
CA VAL A 119 -6.40 32.12 40.95
C VAL A 119 -7.61 31.82 40.07
N LEU A 120 -8.82 31.68 40.61
CA LEU A 120 -10.03 31.51 39.79
C LEU A 120 -10.35 32.76 38.97
N ALA A 121 -10.18 33.97 39.51
CA ALA A 121 -10.35 35.20 38.74
C ALA A 121 -9.31 35.28 37.60
N ALA A 122 -8.03 35.01 37.87
CA ALA A 122 -6.99 35.00 36.84
C ALA A 122 -7.19 33.89 35.80
N LEU A 123 -7.70 32.72 36.19
CA LEU A 123 -7.99 31.60 35.27
C LEU A 123 -9.20 31.91 34.37
N VAL A 124 -10.24 32.54 34.91
CA VAL A 124 -11.41 32.98 34.13
C VAL A 124 -11.02 34.12 33.18
N THR A 125 -10.21 35.08 33.62
CA THR A 125 -9.69 36.15 32.75
C THR A 125 -8.77 35.60 31.65
N ALA A 126 -7.92 34.61 31.96
CA ALA A 126 -7.05 33.94 30.97
C ALA A 126 -7.82 33.04 29.98
N LEU A 127 -9.01 32.53 30.35
CA LEU A 127 -9.89 31.78 29.45
C LEU A 127 -10.72 32.69 28.53
N VAL A 128 -11.12 33.86 29.01
CA VAL A 128 -11.89 34.85 28.22
C VAL A 128 -10.99 35.66 27.28
N LEU A 129 -9.71 35.84 27.61
CA LEU A 129 -8.71 36.50 26.77
C LEU A 129 -7.89 35.52 25.93
N ARG A 130 -8.32 34.26 25.74
CA ARG A 130 -7.69 33.42 24.72
C ARG A 130 -7.96 34.09 23.37
N PRO A 131 -6.94 34.62 22.67
CA PRO A 131 -7.14 35.03 21.30
C PRO A 131 -7.64 33.80 20.55
N ASP A 132 -8.77 33.95 19.85
CA ASP A 132 -9.19 32.93 18.91
C ASP A 132 -7.98 32.59 18.05
N PRO A 133 -7.63 31.29 17.91
CA PRO A 133 -6.60 30.92 16.97
C PRO A 133 -6.99 31.53 15.64
N ALA A 134 -6.12 32.38 15.09
CA ALA A 134 -6.37 33.04 13.82
C ALA A 134 -6.87 31.99 12.82
N PRO A 135 -7.92 32.28 12.04
CA PRO A 135 -8.42 31.33 11.05
C PRO A 135 -7.25 30.89 10.18
N VAL A 136 -6.84 29.63 10.33
CA VAL A 136 -5.82 29.07 9.45
C VAL A 136 -6.44 29.14 8.06
N PRO A 137 -5.85 29.90 7.10
CA PRO A 137 -6.39 29.93 5.76
C PRO A 137 -6.51 28.48 5.27
N PRO A 138 -7.61 28.10 4.59
CA PRO A 138 -7.76 26.73 4.13
C PRO A 138 -6.50 26.35 3.35
N ALA A 139 -5.83 25.28 3.78
CA ALA A 139 -4.67 24.78 3.06
C ALA A 139 -5.11 24.57 1.62
N VAL A 140 -4.58 25.39 0.71
CA VAL A 140 -4.96 25.32 -0.70
C VAL A 140 -4.42 23.99 -1.18
N ALA A 141 -5.32 23.03 -1.37
CA ALA A 141 -4.93 21.75 -1.95
C ALA A 141 -4.40 22.03 -3.36
N ALA A 142 -3.19 21.55 -3.64
CA ALA A 142 -2.65 21.57 -4.99
C ALA A 142 -3.17 20.34 -5.73
N VAL A 143 -3.48 20.45 -7.01
CA VAL A 143 -3.81 19.27 -7.83
C VAL A 143 -2.51 18.76 -8.45
N VAL A 144 -2.21 17.47 -8.24
CA VAL A 144 -1.04 16.80 -8.82
C VAL A 144 -1.47 15.82 -9.90
N THR A 145 -0.63 15.66 -10.93
CA THR A 145 -0.82 14.65 -11.97
C THR A 145 0.02 13.42 -11.65
N ILE A 146 -0.60 12.24 -11.62
CA ILE A 146 0.08 10.97 -11.44
C ILE A 146 0.80 10.57 -12.73
N GLN A 147 2.04 10.12 -12.60
CA GLN A 147 2.85 9.55 -13.67
C GLN A 147 3.48 8.24 -13.15
N ASN A 148 2.71 7.16 -13.22
CA ASN A 148 3.13 5.82 -12.78
C ASN A 148 4.08 5.20 -13.81
N LYS A 149 5.27 5.80 -13.97
CA LYS A 149 6.26 5.38 -14.98
C LYS A 149 7.63 5.11 -14.37
N VAL A 150 8.31 4.14 -14.97
CA VAL A 150 9.67 3.74 -14.63
C VAL A 150 10.61 4.15 -15.76
N ALA A 151 11.71 4.81 -15.40
CA ALA A 151 12.79 5.14 -16.31
C ALA A 151 13.64 3.89 -16.60
N LEU A 152 13.74 3.53 -17.88
CA LEU A 152 14.44 2.36 -18.38
C LEU A 152 15.48 2.77 -19.41
N GLY A 153 16.68 2.18 -19.34
CA GLY A 153 17.76 2.51 -20.26
C GLY A 153 18.11 4.01 -20.30
N ALA A 154 18.71 4.47 -21.39
CA ALA A 154 19.20 5.84 -21.48
C ALA A 154 18.11 6.92 -21.57
N THR A 155 16.93 6.60 -22.12
CA THR A 155 15.90 7.62 -22.42
C THR A 155 14.47 7.18 -22.13
N ASP A 156 14.21 5.89 -21.99
CA ASP A 156 12.83 5.39 -22.00
C ASP A 156 12.15 5.68 -20.67
N LEU A 157 10.86 5.99 -20.74
CA LEU A 157 9.98 6.19 -19.60
C LEU A 157 8.68 5.44 -19.88
N VAL A 158 8.53 4.27 -19.27
CA VAL A 158 7.47 3.31 -19.56
C VAL A 158 6.53 3.22 -18.38
N GLU A 159 5.24 3.02 -18.63
CA GLU A 159 4.27 2.75 -17.56
C GLU A 159 4.72 1.55 -16.72
N ASP A 160 4.66 1.67 -15.39
CA ASP A 160 4.93 0.53 -14.52
C ASP A 160 3.85 -0.54 -14.73
N SER A 161 4.29 -1.80 -14.78
CA SER A 161 3.42 -2.97 -14.85
C SER A 161 2.46 -3.09 -13.65
N GLY A 162 2.82 -2.52 -12.51
CA GLY A 162 1.94 -2.36 -11.36
C GLY A 162 1.31 -0.97 -11.33
N PRO A 163 0.05 -0.84 -10.87
CA PRO A 163 -0.52 0.48 -10.61
C PRO A 163 0.24 1.17 -9.48
N ALA A 164 0.29 2.51 -9.53
CA ALA A 164 0.59 3.31 -8.34
C ALA A 164 -0.61 3.25 -7.38
N TYR A 165 -0.39 3.50 -6.10
CA TYR A 165 -1.45 3.43 -5.09
C TYR A 165 -1.12 4.34 -3.90
N LEU A 166 -2.14 4.69 -3.13
CA LEU A 166 -1.93 5.41 -1.88
C LEU A 166 -1.47 4.46 -0.77
N SER A 167 -0.50 4.91 0.00
CA SER A 167 0.05 4.20 1.15
C SER A 167 -0.43 4.83 2.46
N SER A 168 -0.69 4.04 3.50
CA SER A 168 -0.99 4.57 4.83
C SER A 168 0.23 5.15 5.55
N ARG A 169 1.44 4.85 5.05
CA ARG A 169 2.72 5.37 5.54
C ARG A 169 3.60 5.82 4.36
N PRO A 170 4.49 6.81 4.54
CA PRO A 170 5.39 7.27 3.50
C PRO A 170 6.60 6.34 3.37
N GLU A 171 6.35 5.08 2.97
CA GLU A 171 7.36 4.04 2.78
C GLU A 171 7.19 3.28 1.45
N PRO A 172 8.29 2.84 0.80
CA PRO A 172 8.22 2.05 -0.43
C PRO A 172 7.65 0.66 -0.21
N PHE A 173 7.18 0.06 -1.30
CA PHE A 173 6.72 -1.34 -1.34
C PHE A 173 5.55 -1.64 -0.38
N CYS A 174 4.69 -0.66 -0.11
CA CYS A 174 3.55 -0.81 0.81
C CYS A 174 2.59 -1.93 0.43
N GLY A 175 2.48 -2.27 -0.86
CA GLY A 175 1.79 -3.47 -1.32
C GLY A 175 2.31 -4.73 -0.63
N ARG A 176 3.63 -4.91 -0.53
CA ARG A 176 4.25 -6.04 0.19
C ARG A 176 4.19 -5.86 1.71
N ASN A 177 4.41 -4.66 2.21
CA ASN A 177 4.51 -4.37 3.65
C ASN A 177 3.16 -4.27 4.36
N GLY A 178 2.04 -4.37 3.63
CA GLY A 178 0.69 -4.31 4.20
C GLY A 178 0.23 -2.91 4.60
N CYS A 179 0.81 -1.87 4.01
CA CYS A 179 0.40 -0.48 4.20
C CYS A 179 -0.22 0.15 2.95
N LYS A 180 -0.48 -0.63 1.89
CA LYS A 180 -1.26 -0.15 0.73
C LYS A 180 -2.72 0.09 1.17
N LEU A 181 -3.32 1.18 0.68
CA LEU A 181 -4.76 1.43 0.77
C LEU A 181 -5.47 0.77 -0.42
N ASP A 182 -6.28 -0.25 -0.16
CA ASP A 182 -6.95 -1.02 -1.23
C ASP A 182 -7.97 -0.19 -2.01
N GLY A 183 -8.05 -0.41 -3.32
CA GLY A 183 -8.95 0.36 -4.21
C GLY A 183 -8.47 1.78 -4.52
N THR A 184 -7.19 2.08 -4.29
CA THR A 184 -6.54 3.35 -4.67
C THR A 184 -5.56 3.19 -5.85
N ASP A 185 -5.66 2.08 -6.57
CA ASP A 185 -4.82 1.76 -7.73
C ASP A 185 -5.06 2.76 -8.87
N VAL A 186 -3.98 3.36 -9.40
CA VAL A 186 -4.00 4.34 -10.48
C VAL A 186 -2.90 4.11 -11.51
N THR A 187 -3.23 4.45 -12.75
CA THR A 187 -2.27 4.62 -13.86
C THR A 187 -1.91 6.09 -14.04
N SER A 188 -0.96 6.37 -14.92
CA SER A 188 -0.62 7.74 -15.31
C SER A 188 -1.83 8.55 -15.83
N GLY A 189 -1.76 9.87 -15.64
CA GLY A 189 -2.73 10.86 -16.15
C GLY A 189 -3.84 11.24 -15.18
N ILE A 190 -4.00 10.52 -14.06
CA ILE A 190 -4.99 10.85 -13.03
C ILE A 190 -4.58 12.11 -12.27
N LEU A 191 -5.56 12.95 -11.97
CA LEU A 191 -5.40 14.17 -11.17
C LEU A 191 -5.90 13.89 -9.75
N LEU A 192 -5.07 14.13 -8.73
CA LEU A 192 -5.45 13.99 -7.33
C LEU A 192 -5.14 15.26 -6.54
N PRO A 193 -6.02 15.66 -5.60
CA PRO A 193 -5.73 16.75 -4.68
C PRO A 193 -4.68 16.32 -3.65
N ALA A 194 -3.63 17.10 -3.52
CA ALA A 194 -2.59 17.01 -2.51
C ALA A 194 -2.80 18.07 -1.43
N VAL A 195 -2.74 17.65 -0.16
CA VAL A 195 -3.04 18.53 0.99
C VAL A 195 -1.81 18.97 1.76
N CYS A 196 -0.77 18.14 1.80
CA CYS A 196 0.48 18.41 2.52
C CYS A 196 1.59 17.50 2.01
N THR A 197 2.83 17.78 2.41
CA THR A 197 3.98 16.90 2.13
C THR A 197 4.65 16.42 3.41
N VAL A 198 5.37 15.31 3.31
CA VAL A 198 6.17 14.76 4.42
C VAL A 198 7.46 14.17 3.86
N THR A 199 8.52 14.21 4.66
CA THR A 199 9.75 13.45 4.38
C THR A 199 9.58 12.03 4.93
N GLY A 200 9.66 11.04 4.05
CA GLY A 200 9.53 9.62 4.36
C GLY A 200 10.74 8.80 3.95
N ALA A 201 10.55 7.50 3.78
CA ALA A 201 11.59 6.64 3.23
C ALA A 201 11.81 6.96 1.73
N GLU A 202 13.05 6.83 1.30
CA GLU A 202 13.44 7.18 -0.07
C GLU A 202 12.89 6.19 -1.10
N MET A 203 12.49 6.73 -2.25
CA MET A 203 12.04 5.97 -3.41
C MET A 203 12.74 6.45 -4.68
N TRP A 204 12.67 5.62 -5.71
CA TRP A 204 13.16 5.93 -7.04
C TRP A 204 12.30 5.24 -8.11
N ASN A 205 12.27 5.79 -9.32
CA ASN A 205 11.48 5.27 -10.44
C ASN A 205 12.34 4.56 -11.50
N TYR A 206 13.54 4.07 -11.17
CA TYR A 206 14.44 3.44 -12.14
C TYR A 206 15.04 2.15 -11.59
N ASN A 207 15.53 1.27 -12.46
CA ASN A 207 16.24 0.08 -11.99
C ASN A 207 17.70 0.44 -11.67
N LEU A 208 18.14 0.17 -10.43
CA LEU A 208 19.52 0.38 -9.97
C LEU A 208 20.52 -0.48 -10.75
N ASP A 209 20.08 -1.61 -11.31
CA ASP A 209 20.92 -2.56 -12.05
C ASP A 209 20.94 -2.30 -13.57
N SER A 210 20.47 -1.13 -14.03
CA SER A 210 20.34 -0.79 -15.46
C SER A 210 21.16 0.44 -15.85
N PRO A 211 21.47 0.65 -17.15
CA PRO A 211 22.11 1.88 -17.65
C PRO A 211 21.21 3.12 -17.56
N ALA A 212 20.13 3.11 -16.78
CA ALA A 212 19.29 4.27 -16.49
C ALA A 212 19.98 5.36 -15.64
N ALA A 213 21.28 5.20 -15.36
CA ALA A 213 22.10 6.21 -14.72
C ALA A 213 22.18 7.53 -15.52
N ASP A 214 21.92 7.52 -16.82
CA ASP A 214 21.92 8.76 -17.62
C ASP A 214 20.51 9.18 -18.05
N ASN A 215 19.47 8.49 -17.57
CA ASN A 215 18.10 8.78 -17.97
C ASN A 215 17.62 10.10 -17.37
N PRO A 216 17.23 11.10 -18.19
CA PRO A 216 16.79 12.40 -17.70
C PRO A 216 15.46 12.33 -16.93
N ASN A 217 14.69 11.27 -17.12
CA ASN A 217 13.41 11.05 -16.43
C ASN A 217 13.56 10.29 -15.10
N ARG A 218 14.79 9.90 -14.74
CA ARG A 218 15.03 9.26 -13.44
C ARG A 218 14.72 10.25 -12.32
N ALA A 219 14.10 9.73 -11.27
CA ALA A 219 13.78 10.47 -10.07
C ALA A 219 14.13 9.61 -8.86
N ARG A 220 14.68 10.27 -7.84
CA ARG A 220 14.94 9.72 -6.52
C ARG A 220 14.55 10.79 -5.51
N SER A 221 13.72 10.42 -4.54
CA SER A 221 13.23 11.38 -3.55
C SER A 221 12.73 10.69 -2.28
N SER A 222 12.89 11.40 -1.17
CA SER A 222 12.26 11.10 0.12
C SER A 222 11.00 11.95 0.36
N LEU A 223 10.55 12.75 -0.61
CA LEU A 223 9.36 13.58 -0.51
C LEU A 223 8.09 12.77 -0.88
N TRP A 224 7.10 12.84 0.01
CA TRP A 224 5.81 12.18 -0.15
C TRP A 224 4.69 13.20 -0.04
N TYR A 225 3.70 13.07 -0.90
CA TYR A 225 2.51 13.90 -0.89
C TYR A 225 1.39 13.13 -0.20
N ARG A 226 0.69 13.79 0.72
CA ARG A 226 -0.58 13.27 1.23
C ARG A 226 -1.68 13.68 0.26
N LEU A 227 -2.29 12.70 -0.39
CA LEU A 227 -3.33 12.86 -1.40
C LEU A 227 -4.68 12.44 -0.83
N THR A 228 -5.75 13.08 -1.28
CA THR A 228 -7.13 12.70 -0.98
C THR A 228 -7.73 11.96 -2.16
N TRP A 229 -8.29 10.79 -1.90
CA TRP A 229 -8.99 9.93 -2.85
C TRP A 229 -10.46 10.37 -3.02
N PRO A 230 -11.17 10.04 -4.12
CA PRO A 230 -12.56 10.45 -4.32
C PRO A 230 -13.55 10.00 -3.24
N ASP A 231 -13.24 8.92 -2.51
CA ASP A 231 -14.03 8.45 -1.37
C ASP A 231 -13.62 9.07 -0.03
N TRP A 232 -12.85 10.16 -0.07
CA TRP A 232 -12.34 10.92 1.06
C TRP A 232 -11.26 10.23 1.90
N ARG A 233 -10.81 9.02 1.54
CA ARG A 233 -9.62 8.45 2.16
C ARG A 233 -8.40 9.27 1.77
N ALA A 234 -7.44 9.37 2.69
CA ALA A 234 -6.17 10.03 2.43
C ALA A 234 -5.01 9.06 2.65
N GLY A 235 -3.99 9.17 1.80
CA GLY A 235 -2.77 8.38 1.91
C GLY A 235 -1.61 9.08 1.23
N TYR A 236 -0.45 8.45 1.28
CA TYR A 236 0.80 9.00 0.79
C TYR A 236 1.18 8.40 -0.55
N LEU A 237 1.67 9.24 -1.47
CA LEU A 237 2.30 8.82 -2.71
C LEU A 237 3.64 9.54 -2.86
N SER A 238 4.69 8.81 -3.24
CA SER A 238 6.01 9.39 -3.45
C SER A 238 6.01 10.25 -4.72
N GLU A 239 6.72 11.38 -4.67
CA GLU A 239 6.75 12.31 -5.81
C GLU A 239 7.39 11.71 -7.07
N VAL A 240 8.17 10.63 -6.93
CA VAL A 240 8.79 9.93 -8.06
C VAL A 240 7.76 9.34 -9.03
N TYR A 241 6.51 9.14 -8.57
CA TYR A 241 5.36 8.71 -9.38
C TYR A 241 4.42 9.86 -9.74
N LEU A 242 4.84 11.11 -9.57
CA LEU A 242 4.15 12.29 -10.07
C LEU A 242 4.80 12.77 -11.36
N ASP A 243 4.01 13.44 -12.19
CA ASP A 243 4.53 14.21 -13.33
C ASP A 243 5.59 15.21 -12.85
N PRO A 244 6.70 15.42 -13.59
CA PRO A 244 7.76 16.34 -13.18
C PRO A 244 7.28 17.74 -12.78
N ALA A 245 6.23 18.28 -13.42
CA ALA A 245 5.68 19.59 -13.09
C ALA A 245 4.92 19.62 -11.75
N SER A 246 4.51 18.46 -11.24
CA SER A 246 3.81 18.30 -9.95
C SER A 246 4.74 18.02 -8.77
N ARG A 247 6.06 17.92 -8.99
CA ARG A 247 7.08 17.60 -7.97
C ARG A 247 7.55 18.84 -7.20
N GLY A 248 8.39 18.63 -6.17
CA GLY A 248 9.04 19.72 -5.42
C GLY A 248 8.16 20.36 -4.35
N GLY A 249 7.11 19.66 -3.90
CA GLY A 249 6.20 20.03 -2.82
C GLY A 249 5.14 21.06 -3.17
N LEU A 250 5.27 21.80 -4.28
CA LEU A 250 4.29 22.79 -4.76
C LEU A 250 3.90 23.87 -3.72
N GLY A 251 4.77 24.14 -2.76
CA GLY A 251 4.48 25.07 -1.66
C GLY A 251 3.44 24.56 -0.65
N LEU A 252 3.07 23.28 -0.72
CA LEU A 252 2.20 22.66 0.27
C LEU A 252 2.86 22.64 1.65
N PRO A 253 2.07 22.79 2.74
CA PRO A 253 2.60 22.71 4.09
C PRO A 253 3.11 21.30 4.41
N ALA A 254 3.94 21.20 5.45
CA ALA A 254 4.28 19.90 6.03
C ALA A 254 3.03 19.27 6.66
N CYS A 255 2.89 17.95 6.54
CA CYS A 255 1.82 17.23 7.20
C CYS A 255 1.99 17.31 8.73
N ALA A 256 0.89 17.56 9.44
CA ALA A 256 0.88 17.45 10.89
C ALA A 256 1.30 16.03 11.32
N ALA A 257 2.07 15.94 12.41
CA ALA A 257 2.35 14.66 13.03
C ALA A 257 1.02 13.97 13.39
N PRO A 258 0.87 12.66 13.12
CA PRO A 258 -0.32 11.92 13.49
C PRO A 258 -0.56 11.91 15.00
#